data_AF-A0A7S2GVP0-F1
#
_entry.id   AF-A0A7S2GVP0-F1
#
_cell.length_a   1.000
_cell.length_b   1.000
_cell.length_c   1.000
_cell.angle_alpha   90.00
_cell.angle_beta   90.00
_cell.angle_gamma   90.00
#
_symmetry.space_group_name_H-M   'P 1'
#
loop_
_entity.id
_entity.type
_entity.pdbx_description
1 polymer ?
#
loop_
_entity_poly.entity_id
_entity_poly.type
_entity_poly.pdbx_seq_one_letter_code
_entity_poly.pdbx_strand_id
1 'polypeptide(L)'
;GMLVDLSAIDYSTIARGGVFTSRAFLPPALIASLRDDALALESQGHFAPSGLSNTAQISQGFGDNDRLVRAVTPDLEGDRDARREFDRALQTLRDAVGTALGRSLVCAEQYYSIHRRGGDLTRHMDERH
;
A
#
# COMPACT_ATOMS: atom_id res chain seq x y z
N GLY A 1 -19.01 4.43 2.25
CA GLY A 1 -19.26 5.01 0.91
C GLY A 1 -18.05 5.84 0.54
N MET A 2 -17.45 5.62 -0.64
CA MET A 2 -16.20 6.27 -1.04
C MET A 2 -16.35 7.80 -1.15
N LEU A 3 -15.27 8.53 -0.84
CA LEU A 3 -15.21 10.00 -0.91
C LEU A 3 -14.54 10.54 -2.17
N VAL A 4 -14.04 9.67 -3.06
CA VAL A 4 -13.29 10.12 -4.24
C VAL A 4 -14.23 10.49 -5.37
N ASP A 5 -14.12 11.73 -5.79
CA ASP A 5 -14.56 12.13 -7.11
C ASP A 5 -13.53 11.64 -8.15
N LEU A 6 -13.82 10.52 -8.80
CA LEU A 6 -12.97 9.96 -9.85
C LEU A 6 -12.86 10.88 -11.06
N SER A 7 -13.78 11.83 -11.24
CA SER A 7 -13.72 12.82 -12.33
C SER A 7 -12.59 13.83 -12.15
N ALA A 8 -12.05 13.97 -10.93
CA ALA A 8 -10.91 14.83 -10.63
C ALA A 8 -9.55 14.20 -11.01
N ILE A 9 -9.53 12.96 -11.52
CA ILE A 9 -8.30 12.30 -11.93
C ILE A 9 -7.87 12.81 -13.31
N ASP A 10 -6.68 13.40 -13.40
CA ASP A 10 -6.04 13.70 -14.68
C ASP A 10 -5.39 12.45 -15.27
N TYR A 11 -6.19 11.66 -15.99
CA TYR A 11 -5.73 10.46 -16.67
C TYR A 11 -4.65 10.73 -17.72
N SER A 12 -4.61 11.95 -18.29
CA SER A 12 -3.59 12.32 -19.28
C SER A 12 -2.20 12.41 -18.64
N THR A 13 -2.13 12.88 -17.40
CA THR A 13 -0.87 12.92 -16.63
C THR A 13 -0.39 11.52 -16.31
N ILE A 14 -1.29 10.63 -15.86
CA ILE A 14 -0.95 9.22 -15.60
C ILE A 14 -0.46 8.53 -16.88
N ALA A 15 -1.15 8.75 -18.01
CA ALA A 15 -0.79 8.14 -19.29
C ALA A 15 0.62 8.54 -19.78
N ARG A 16 1.12 9.72 -19.38
CA ARG A 16 2.48 10.20 -19.70
C ARG A 16 3.53 9.82 -18.65
N GLY A 17 3.19 8.97 -17.67
CA GLY A 17 4.08 8.54 -16.60
C GLY A 17 4.18 9.53 -15.42
N GLY A 18 3.23 10.46 -15.31
CA GLY A 18 3.14 11.38 -14.17
C GLY A 18 2.48 10.76 -12.93
N VAL A 19 2.57 11.48 -11.82
CA VAL A 19 2.02 11.06 -10.52
C VAL A 19 0.69 11.75 -10.25
N PHE A 20 -0.32 10.99 -9.86
CA PHE A 20 -1.59 11.50 -9.33
C PHE A 20 -1.62 11.40 -7.80
N THR A 21 -2.17 12.41 -7.13
CA THR A 21 -2.35 12.40 -5.67
C THR A 21 -3.77 12.80 -5.30
N SER A 22 -4.32 12.16 -4.26
CA SER A 22 -5.63 12.50 -3.69
C SER A 22 -5.52 12.61 -2.17
N ARG A 23 -6.13 13.66 -1.60
CA ARG A 23 -6.09 13.93 -0.15
C ARG A 23 -7.22 13.28 0.64
N ALA A 24 -8.26 12.79 -0.03
CA ALA A 24 -9.47 12.25 0.59
C ALA A 24 -9.90 10.95 -0.09
N PHE A 25 -8.95 10.03 -0.31
CA PHE A 25 -9.23 8.78 -1.04
C PHE A 25 -10.23 7.88 -0.29
N LEU A 26 -10.10 7.83 1.04
CA LEU A 26 -10.92 6.99 1.91
C LEU A 26 -11.63 7.84 2.97
N PRO A 27 -12.79 7.38 3.47
CA PRO A 27 -13.41 7.95 4.66
C PRO A 27 -12.44 7.94 5.87
N PRO A 28 -12.44 8.99 6.71
CA PRO A 28 -11.60 9.03 7.91
C PRO A 28 -11.77 7.82 8.84
N ALA A 29 -13.01 7.31 8.96
CA ALA A 29 -13.29 6.11 9.75
C ALA A 29 -12.58 4.87 9.20
N LEU A 30 -12.57 4.67 7.88
CA LEU A 30 -11.88 3.55 7.25
C LEU A 30 -10.36 3.67 7.42
N ILE A 31 -9.82 4.89 7.32
CA ILE A 31 -8.39 5.15 7.60
C ILE A 31 -8.04 4.78 9.04
N ALA A 32 -8.90 5.12 10.01
CA ALA A 32 -8.71 4.75 11.40
C ALA A 32 -8.74 3.23 11.59
N SER A 33 -9.75 2.53 11.04
CA SER A 33 -9.83 1.06 11.12
C SER A 33 -8.62 0.36 10.52
N LEU A 34 -8.16 0.76 9.33
CA LEU A 34 -6.96 0.19 8.69
C LEU A 34 -5.69 0.44 9.51
N ARG A 35 -5.59 1.60 10.17
CA ARG A 35 -4.46 1.92 11.05
C ARG A 35 -4.48 1.06 12.30
N ASP A 36 -5.62 0.97 12.97
CA ASP A 36 -5.77 0.20 14.20
C ASP A 36 -5.53 -1.30 13.93
N ASP A 37 -5.99 -1.79 12.79
CA ASP A 37 -5.69 -3.15 12.30
C ASP A 37 -4.19 -3.38 12.10
N ALA A 38 -3.48 -2.47 11.42
CA ALA A 38 -2.04 -2.58 11.23
C ALA A 38 -1.28 -2.60 12.57
N LEU A 39 -1.67 -1.78 13.54
CA LEU A 39 -1.06 -1.74 14.88
C LEU A 39 -1.36 -3.00 15.69
N ALA A 40 -2.58 -3.53 15.60
CA ALA A 40 -2.95 -4.78 16.25
C ALA A 40 -2.10 -5.94 15.69
N LEU A 41 -1.99 -6.03 14.37
CA LEU A 41 -1.16 -7.04 13.70
C LEU A 41 0.33 -6.91 14.04
N GLU A 42 0.85 -5.69 14.20
CA GLU A 42 2.22 -5.46 14.67
C GLU A 42 2.41 -5.99 16.10
N SER A 43 1.49 -5.65 17.01
CA SER A 43 1.55 -6.08 18.42
C SER A 43 1.49 -7.60 18.60
N GLN A 44 0.86 -8.29 17.63
CA GLN A 44 0.75 -9.75 17.57
C GLN A 44 1.95 -10.42 16.90
N GLY A 45 2.93 -9.65 16.42
CA GLY A 45 4.14 -10.19 15.77
C GLY A 45 3.93 -10.69 14.35
N HIS A 46 2.88 -10.23 13.65
CA HIS A 46 2.60 -10.67 12.28
C HIS A 46 3.50 -10.03 11.21
N PHE A 47 4.22 -8.97 11.57
CA PHE A 47 5.12 -8.24 10.67
C PHE A 47 6.49 -8.88 10.62
N ALA A 48 7.12 -8.78 9.45
CA ALA A 48 8.51 -9.19 9.23
C ALA A 48 9.34 -8.01 8.68
N PRO A 49 10.65 -7.96 8.96
CA PRO A 49 11.54 -7.04 8.28
C PRO A 49 11.47 -7.17 6.75
N SER A 50 11.37 -6.05 6.05
CA SER A 50 11.44 -5.97 4.60
C SER A 50 12.91 -6.02 4.17
N GLY A 51 13.31 -7.04 3.40
CA GLY A 51 14.66 -7.25 2.84
C GLY A 51 15.24 -6.11 1.98
N LEU A 52 14.51 -5.02 1.79
CA LEU A 52 14.99 -3.75 1.25
C LEU A 52 15.63 -2.93 2.40
N SER A 53 16.73 -3.41 2.96
CA SER A 53 17.47 -2.68 4.00
C SER A 53 18.32 -1.56 3.42
N ASN A 54 18.62 -0.58 4.25
CA ASN A 54 19.50 0.56 3.96
C ASN A 54 20.96 0.17 3.63
N THR A 55 21.33 -1.12 3.69
CA THR A 55 22.72 -1.59 3.65
C THR A 55 22.89 -2.86 2.82
N ALA A 56 22.25 -2.96 1.65
CA ALA A 56 22.36 -4.14 0.78
C ALA A 56 23.78 -4.38 0.21
N GLN A 57 24.66 -4.95 1.03
CA GLN A 57 25.84 -5.70 0.65
C GLN A 57 25.90 -7.01 1.48
N ILE A 58 25.54 -8.11 0.82
CA ILE A 58 26.08 -9.48 0.96
C ILE A 58 25.88 -10.26 2.28
N SER A 59 25.50 -9.66 3.41
CA SER A 59 25.15 -10.43 4.62
C SER A 59 24.24 -9.64 5.55
N GLN A 60 22.93 -9.94 5.60
CA GLN A 60 21.99 -9.09 6.35
C GLN A 60 21.57 -9.70 7.68
N GLY A 61 22.06 -9.10 8.76
CA GLY A 61 21.30 -9.03 10.01
C GLY A 61 20.30 -7.88 9.87
N PHE A 62 19.01 -8.19 9.93
CA PHE A 62 17.98 -7.17 10.10
C PHE A 62 18.23 -6.43 11.42
N GLY A 63 18.18 -5.10 11.40
CA GLY A 63 18.27 -4.26 12.58
C GLY A 63 16.87 -3.84 13.07
N ASP A 64 16.78 -3.42 14.34
CA ASP A 64 15.52 -2.98 14.96
C ASP A 64 14.84 -1.79 14.27
N ASN A 65 15.58 -1.09 13.40
CA ASN A 65 15.13 0.09 12.66
C ASN A 65 14.65 -0.23 11.24
N ASP A 66 14.69 -1.49 10.81
CA ASP A 66 14.24 -1.85 9.47
C ASP A 66 12.74 -1.63 9.28
N ARG A 67 12.38 -1.30 8.04
CA ARG A 67 10.99 -1.24 7.60
C ARG A 67 10.34 -2.60 7.84
N LEU A 68 9.22 -2.60 8.55
CA LEU A 68 8.42 -3.80 8.77
C LEU A 68 7.28 -3.86 7.76
N VAL A 69 7.05 -5.05 7.20
CA VAL A 69 5.97 -5.29 6.25
C VAL A 69 5.10 -6.46 6.66
N ARG A 70 3.83 -6.39 6.29
CA ARG A 70 2.88 -7.50 6.39
C ARG A 70 2.03 -7.57 5.13
N ALA A 71 2.22 -8.63 4.34
CA ALA A 71 1.36 -8.91 3.20
C ALA A 71 -0.08 -9.16 3.64
N VAL A 72 -1.02 -8.56 2.91
CA VAL A 72 -2.46 -8.80 3.06
C VAL A 72 -2.80 -10.05 2.26
N THR A 73 -2.99 -11.15 2.98
CA THR A 73 -3.39 -12.45 2.41
C THR A 73 -4.81 -12.80 2.85
N PRO A 74 -5.52 -13.69 2.13
CA PRO A 74 -6.90 -14.07 2.49
C PRO A 74 -7.06 -14.64 3.91
N ASP A 75 -6.00 -15.26 4.43
CA ASP A 75 -5.90 -15.86 5.76
C ASP A 75 -5.38 -14.89 6.84
N LEU A 76 -5.06 -13.64 6.49
CA LEU A 76 -4.62 -12.65 7.48
C LEU A 76 -5.76 -12.35 8.47
N GLU A 77 -5.46 -12.53 9.75
CA GLU A 77 -6.34 -12.17 10.87
C GLU A 77 -6.52 -10.65 11.02
N GLY A 78 -7.32 -10.20 11.99
CA GLY A 78 -7.62 -8.78 12.23
C GLY A 78 -8.85 -8.27 11.49
N ASP A 79 -8.89 -6.98 11.16
CA ASP A 79 -10.05 -6.30 10.57
C ASP A 79 -10.17 -6.58 9.06
N ARG A 80 -10.71 -7.76 8.75
CA ARG A 80 -10.96 -8.22 7.38
C ARG A 80 -11.97 -7.32 6.65
N ASP A 81 -12.91 -6.71 7.37
CA ASP A 81 -13.97 -5.93 6.74
C ASP A 81 -13.46 -4.55 6.31
N ALA A 82 -12.62 -3.90 7.11
CA ALA A 82 -11.91 -2.68 6.69
C ALA A 82 -11.05 -2.94 5.44
N ARG A 83 -10.29 -4.06 5.43
CA ARG A 83 -9.47 -4.43 4.26
C ARG A 83 -10.32 -4.70 3.02
N ARG A 84 -11.48 -5.35 3.16
CA ARG A 84 -12.43 -5.54 2.05
C ARG A 84 -13.03 -4.23 1.54
N GLU A 85 -13.36 -3.30 2.44
CA GLU A 85 -13.87 -1.98 2.01
C GLU A 85 -12.79 -1.21 1.24
N PHE A 86 -11.54 -1.27 1.70
CA PHE A 86 -10.41 -0.69 0.99
C PHE A 86 -10.17 -1.36 -0.38
N ASP A 87 -10.26 -2.69 -0.47
CA ASP A 87 -10.10 -3.40 -1.74
C ASP A 87 -11.17 -3.02 -2.76
N ARG A 88 -12.43 -2.84 -2.33
CA ARG A 88 -13.49 -2.31 -3.22
C ARG A 88 -13.16 -0.91 -3.74
N ALA A 89 -12.58 -0.05 -2.91
CA ALA A 89 -12.17 1.29 -3.32
C ALA A 89 -11.01 1.23 -4.33
N LEU A 90 -10.02 0.38 -4.08
CA LEU A 90 -8.91 0.14 -5.00
C LEU A 90 -9.39 -0.48 -6.32
N GLN A 91 -10.30 -1.44 -6.29
CA GLN A 91 -10.88 -2.04 -7.50
C GLN A 91 -11.56 -0.98 -8.36
N THR A 92 -12.37 -0.11 -7.74
CA THR A 92 -13.03 0.98 -8.47
C THR A 92 -12.02 1.94 -9.12
N LEU A 93 -10.95 2.30 -8.40
CA LEU A 93 -9.87 3.11 -8.95
C LEU A 93 -9.16 2.40 -10.12
N ARG A 94 -8.82 1.12 -9.94
CA ARG A 94 -8.15 0.31 -10.97
C ARG A 94 -8.98 0.20 -12.24
N ASP A 95 -10.29 0.00 -12.12
CA ASP A 95 -11.19 -0.10 -13.28
C ASP A 95 -11.30 1.23 -14.03
N ALA A 96 -11.39 2.34 -13.30
CA ALA A 96 -11.44 3.67 -13.89
C ALA A 96 -10.14 4.03 -14.62
N VAL A 97 -8.99 3.82 -13.96
CA VAL A 97 -7.67 4.07 -14.56
C VAL A 97 -7.42 3.10 -15.72
N GLY A 98 -7.75 1.83 -15.55
CA GLY A 98 -7.59 0.82 -16.59
C GLY A 98 -8.39 1.16 -17.85
N THR A 99 -9.65 1.56 -17.68
CA THR A 99 -10.51 2.04 -18.77
C THR A 99 -9.91 3.25 -19.48
N ALA A 100 -9.47 4.26 -18.73
CA ALA A 100 -8.88 5.46 -19.30
C ALA A 100 -7.57 5.20 -20.05
N LEU A 101 -6.80 4.19 -19.63
CA LEU A 101 -5.54 3.79 -20.25
C LEU A 101 -5.71 2.69 -21.32
N GLY A 102 -6.92 2.18 -21.54
CA GLY A 102 -7.19 1.09 -22.48
C GLY A 102 -6.52 -0.24 -22.10
N ARG A 103 -6.32 -0.52 -20.81
CA ARG A 103 -5.66 -1.75 -20.32
C ARG A 103 -6.25 -2.25 -19.01
N SER A 104 -6.19 -3.57 -18.77
CA SER A 104 -6.56 -4.15 -17.48
C SER A 104 -5.43 -3.94 -16.46
N LEU A 105 -5.80 -3.56 -15.23
CA LEU A 105 -4.86 -3.39 -14.12
C LEU A 105 -5.14 -4.41 -13.02
N VAL A 106 -4.09 -5.08 -12.57
CA VAL A 106 -4.15 -6.09 -11.50
C VAL A 106 -3.41 -5.57 -10.28
N CYS A 107 -4.01 -5.74 -9.10
CA CYS A 107 -3.30 -5.55 -7.84
C CYS A 107 -2.47 -6.82 -7.58
N ALA A 108 -1.17 -6.77 -7.90
CA ALA A 108 -0.29 -7.92 -7.71
C ALA A 108 -0.03 -8.22 -6.23
N GLU A 109 0.19 -7.18 -5.44
CA GLU A 109 0.50 -7.27 -4.02
C GLU A 109 -0.13 -6.12 -3.24
N GLN A 110 -0.50 -6.40 -2.00
CA GLN A 110 -0.95 -5.41 -1.03
C GLN A 110 -0.34 -5.75 0.32
N TYR A 111 0.16 -4.76 1.04
CA TYR A 111 0.77 -4.96 2.36
C TYR A 111 0.63 -3.72 3.24
N TYR A 112 0.65 -3.94 4.56
CA TYR A 112 0.96 -2.88 5.52
C TYR A 112 2.47 -2.66 5.59
N SER A 113 2.87 -1.43 5.85
CA SER A 113 4.27 -1.03 5.99
C SER A 113 4.41 -0.08 7.17
N ILE A 114 5.32 -0.37 8.09
CA ILE A 114 5.61 0.45 9.27
C ILE A 114 7.08 0.87 9.21
N HIS A 115 7.32 2.17 9.26
CA HIS A 115 8.65 2.77 9.32
C HIS A 115 8.91 3.20 10.76
N ARG A 116 9.84 2.51 11.43
CA ARG A 116 10.31 2.92 12.75
C ARG A 116 11.26 4.10 12.63
N ARG A 117 11.59 4.73 13.76
CA ARG A 117 12.52 5.87 13.78
C ARG A 117 13.85 5.45 13.14
N GLY A 118 14.23 6.12 12.05
CA GLY A 118 15.45 5.79 11.29
C GLY A 118 15.25 4.74 10.18
N GLY A 119 14.05 4.17 10.05
CA GLY A 119 13.67 3.32 8.93
C GLY A 119 13.46 4.16 7.68
N ASP A 120 14.24 3.89 6.64
CA ASP A 120 14.17 4.57 5.35
C ASP A 120 14.04 3.55 4.24
N LEU A 121 13.54 4.00 3.08
CA LEU A 121 13.56 3.24 1.86
C LEU A 121 14.30 4.08 0.83
N THR A 122 15.58 3.77 0.64
CA THR A 122 16.46 4.50 -0.28
C THR A 122 15.88 4.50 -1.70
N ARG A 123 16.33 5.46 -2.51
CA ARG A 123 15.88 5.61 -3.90
C ARG A 123 16.04 4.29 -4.65
N HIS A 124 14.92 3.74 -5.12
CA HIS A 124 14.83 2.50 -5.87
C HIS A 124 13.78 2.64 -6.98
N MET A 125 13.71 1.63 -7.84
CA MET A 125 12.63 1.43 -8.80
C MET A 125 11.81 0.22 -8.33
N ASP A 126 10.49 0.37 -8.28
CA ASP A 126 9.59 -0.73 -7.90
C ASP A 126 9.57 -1.84 -8.97
N GLU A 127 9.72 -1.49 -10.25
CA GLU A 127 9.79 -2.46 -11.34
C GLU A 127 11.22 -3.01 -11.50
N ARG A 128 11.36 -4.34 -11.47
CA ARG A 128 12.53 -5.03 -12.03
C ARG A 128 12.24 -5.30 -13.51
N HIS A 129 12.93 -4.61 -14.40
CA HIS A 129 12.99 -4.97 -15.82
C HIS A 129 13.89 -6.19 -16.02
#